data_AF-A0A523R9E7-F1
#
_entry.id   AF-A0A523R9E7-F1
#
_cell.length_a   1.000
_cell.length_b   1.000
_cell.length_c   1.000
_cell.angle_alpha   90.00
_cell.angle_beta   90.00
_cell.angle_gamma   90.00
#
_symmetry.space_group_name_H-M   'P 1'
#
loop_
_entity.id
_entity.type
_entity.pdbx_description
1 polymer ?
#
loop_
_entity_poly.entity_id
_entity_poly.type
_entity_poly.pdbx_seq_one_letter_code
_entity_poly.pdbx_strand_id
1 'polypeptide(L)' 'MARIRICPKCKNATLKNAVNVSGWLTPNMFECISPSCNYIGPLFIEIDPKDYKEDNNSHEGDTNNE' A
#
# COMPACT_ATOMS: atom_id res chain seq x y z
N MET A 1 -6.05 -7.16 -15.73
CA MET A 1 -5.56 -5.85 -15.24
C MET A 1 -4.96 -6.07 -13.86
N ALA A 2 -3.72 -5.66 -13.62
CA ALA A 2 -3.05 -5.87 -12.33
C ALA A 2 -3.48 -4.78 -11.34
N ARG A 3 -4.01 -5.15 -10.17
CA ARG A 3 -4.40 -4.20 -9.11
C ARG A 3 -3.28 -4.12 -8.08
N ILE A 4 -2.96 -2.92 -7.60
CA ILE A 4 -1.97 -2.72 -6.54
C ILE A 4 -2.70 -2.74 -5.19
N ARG A 5 -2.10 -3.40 -4.20
CA ARG A 5 -2.59 -3.41 -2.82
C ARG A 5 -1.77 -2.43 -1.98
N ILE A 6 -2.45 -1.48 -1.35
CA ILE A 6 -1.80 -0.47 -0.49
C ILE A 6 -2.28 -0.56 0.96
N CYS A 7 -1.43 -0.07 1.86
CA CYS A 7 -1.72 -0.02 3.29
C CYS A 7 -2.89 0.93 3.57
N PRO A 8 -3.93 0.52 4.31
CA PRO A 8 -5.06 1.39 4.62
C PRO A 8 -4.70 2.55 5.55
N LYS A 9 -3.58 2.46 6.27
CA LYS A 9 -3.15 3.47 7.25
C LYS A 9 -2.22 4.52 6.66
N CYS A 10 -1.19 4.11 5.92
CA CYS A 10 -0.19 5.04 5.35
C CYS A 10 -0.32 5.22 3.84
N LYS A 11 -1.26 4.53 3.17
CA LYS A 11 -1.52 4.60 1.73
C LYS A 11 -0.37 4.20 0.80
N ASN A 12 0.74 3.71 1.36
CA ASN A 12 1.87 3.23 0.58
C ASN A 12 1.68 1.76 0.15
N ALA A 13 2.25 1.41 -1.01
CA ALA A 13 2.31 0.03 -1.53
C ALA A 13 3.37 -0.83 -0.80
N THR A 14 3.32 -0.86 0.54
CA THR A 14 4.32 -1.49 1.41
C THR A 14 3.76 -2.68 2.20
N LEU A 15 2.67 -3.30 1.72
CA LEU A 15 2.08 -4.47 2.36
C LEU A 15 2.80 -5.77 1.98
N LYS A 16 3.05 -6.63 2.96
CA LYS A 16 3.55 -8.00 2.81
C LYS A 16 2.67 -8.97 3.60
N ASN A 17 2.72 -10.26 3.29
CA ASN A 17 2.03 -11.27 4.10
C ASN A 17 2.68 -11.35 5.48
N ALA A 18 1.88 -11.16 6.54
CA ALA A 18 2.33 -11.23 7.93
C ALA A 18 2.54 -12.69 8.39
N VAL A 19 1.82 -13.64 7.78
CA VAL A 19 1.89 -15.06 8.13
C VAL A 19 2.01 -15.93 6.89
N ASN A 20 2.80 -16.99 6.97
CA ASN A 20 2.93 -18.01 5.91
C ASN A 20 2.03 -19.24 6.19
N VAL A 21 1.00 -19.09 7.02
CA VAL A 21 0.01 -20.14 7.23
C VAL A 21 -1.14 -19.94 6.26
N SER A 22 -1.17 -20.74 5.20
CA SER A 22 -2.33 -20.94 4.34
C SER A 22 -3.34 -21.86 5.05
N GLY A 23 -3.85 -21.39 6.19
CA GLY A 23 -4.90 -22.09 6.92
C GLY A 23 -6.24 -21.88 6.20
N TRP A 24 -6.93 -22.96 5.86
CA TRP A 24 -8.31 -22.94 5.34
C TRP A 24 -9.23 -21.99 6.15
N LEU A 25 -8.95 -21.82 7.44
CA LEU A 25 -9.73 -21.05 8.40
C LEU A 25 -9.13 -19.69 8.80
N THR A 26 -7.97 -19.30 8.26
CA THR A 26 -7.29 -18.05 8.65
C THR A 26 -7.25 -17.08 7.46
N PRO A 27 -7.81 -15.87 7.60
CA PRO A 27 -7.70 -14.87 6.54
C PRO A 27 -6.23 -14.48 6.33
N ASN A 28 -5.87 -14.18 5.08
CA ASN A 28 -4.54 -13.65 4.76
C ASN A 28 -4.31 -12.36 5.55
N MET A 29 -3.35 -12.39 6.47
CA MET A 29 -2.94 -11.19 7.19
C MET A 29 -1.81 -10.50 6.45
N PHE A 30 -1.86 -9.17 6.45
CA PHE A 30 -0.86 -8.32 5.85
C PHE A 30 -0.21 -7.45 6.93
N GLU A 31 1.10 -7.27 6.81
CA GLU A 31 1.87 -6.31 7.60
C GLU A 31 2.43 -5.22 6.68
N CYS A 32 2.44 -3.99 7.19
CA CYS A 32 3.09 -2.88 6.53
C CYS A 32 4.55 -2.80 6.99
N ILE A 33 5.49 -2.95 6.06
CA ILE A 33 6.93 -2.89 6.35
C ILE A 33 7.44 -1.48 6.68
N SER A 34 6.59 -0.45 6.53
CA SER A 34 6.98 0.92 6.83
C SER A 34 7.13 1.09 8.35
N PRO A 35 8.32 1.47 8.85
CA PRO A 35 8.62 1.51 10.28
C PRO A 35 7.76 2.54 11.03
N SER A 36 7.25 3.56 10.34
CA SER A 36 6.36 4.59 10.92
C SER A 36 4.88 4.17 10.94
N CYS A 37 4.49 3.10 10.23
CA CYS A 37 3.10 2.71 10.07
C CYS A 37 2.68 1.62 11.07
N ASN A 38 3.47 0.54 11.15
CA ASN A 38 3.24 -0.61 12.01
C ASN A 38 1.80 -1.20 11.90
N TYR A 39 1.26 -1.25 10.68
CA TYR A 39 -0.07 -1.83 10.41
C TYR A 39 0.03 -3.34 10.28
N ILE A 40 -0.85 -4.09 10.95
CA ILE A 40 -0.99 -5.54 10.83
C ILE A 40 -2.49 -5.86 10.80
N GLY A 41 -2.96 -6.53 9.76
CA GLY A 41 -4.37 -6.92 9.64
C GLY A 41 -4.74 -7.51 8.28
N PRO A 42 -5.99 -8.00 8.13
CA PRO A 42 -6.42 -8.66 6.90
C PRO A 42 -6.89 -7.69 5.80
N LEU A 43 -6.90 -6.39 6.06
CA LEU A 43 -7.48 -5.38 5.15
C LEU A 43 -6.39 -4.70 4.31
N PHE A 44 -6.74 -4.40 3.07
CA PHE A 44 -5.93 -3.63 2.15
C PHE A 44 -6.84 -2.83 1.22
N ILE A 45 -6.31 -1.76 0.64
CA ILE A 45 -7.01 -0.99 -0.39
C ILE A 45 -6.50 -1.47 -1.74
N GLU A 46 -7.41 -1.81 -2.65
CA GLU A 46 -7.08 -2.07 -4.06
C GLU A 46 -7.23 -0.78 -4.86
N ILE A 47 -6.20 -0.46 -5.63
CA ILE A 47 -6.21 0.66 -6.56
C ILE A 47 -5.69 0.22 -7.92
N ASP A 48 -6.12 0.94 -8.96
CA ASP A 48 -5.55 0.75 -10.28
C ASP A 48 -4.15 1.38 -10.35
N PRO A 49 -3.21 0.73 -11.06
CA PRO A 49 -1.82 1.18 -11.15
C PRO A 49 -1.67 2.51 -11.91
N LYS A 50 -2.71 2.94 -12.63
CA LYS A 50 -2.76 4.25 -13.28
C LYS A 50 -2.93 5.35 -12.23
N ASP A 51 -3.93 5.19 -11.36
CA ASP A 51 -4.26 6.11 -10.28
C ASP A 51 -3.12 6.24 -9.25
N TYR A 52 -2.37 5.15 -9.00
CA TYR A 52 -1.21 5.21 -8.09
C TYR A 52 -0.07 6.10 -8.60
N LYS A 53 0.13 6.19 -9.93
CA LYS A 53 1.26 6.94 -10.51
C LYS A 53 1.01 8.44 -10.57
N GLU A 54 -0.25 8.85 -10.64
CA GLU A 54 -0.65 10.25 -10.71
C GLU A 54 -0.39 10.96 -9.36
N ASP A 55 -0.60 10.25 -8.25
CA ASP A 55 -0.35 10.80 -6.90
C ASP A 55 1.16 10.95 -6.59
N ASN A 56 2.01 10.07 -7.15
CA ASN A 56 3.47 10.13 -6.95
C ASN A 56 4.21 11.13 -7.85
N ASN A 57 3.61 11.57 -8.97
CA ASN A 57 4.20 12.58 -9.85
C ASN A 57 3.79 14.02 -9.51
N SER A 58 2.85 14.20 -8.57
CA SER A 58 2.32 15.52 -8.21
C SER A 58 3.18 16.27 -7.18
N HIS A 59 4.35 15.72 -6.81
CA HIS A 59 5.31 16.32 -5.87
C HIS A 59 6.63 16.72 -6.53
N GLU A 60 6.65 17.02 -7.83
CA GLU A 60 7.85 17.58 -8.49
C GLU A 60 7.44 18.62 -9.53
N GLY A 61 7.13 19.84 -9.07
CA GLY A 61 6.73 20.91 -9.98
C GLY A 61 6.28 22.23 -9.38
N ASP A 62 6.84 22.69 -8.26
CA ASP A 62 6.68 24.09 -7.83
C ASP A 62 8.04 24.65 -7.36
N THR A 63 8.93 24.96 -8.31
CA THR A 63 10.00 25.95 -8.07
C THR A 63 9.72 27.14 -8.97
N ASN A 64 9.01 28.13 -8.39
CA ASN A 64 8.80 29.44 -8.97
C ASN A 64 10.14 30.11 -9.30
N ASN A 65 10.33 30.54 -10.55
CA ASN A 65 11.31 31.57 -10.90
C ASN A 65 10.53 32.81 -11.35
N GLU A 66 10.65 33.88 -10.58
CA GLU A 66 10.38 35.26 -11.01
C GLU A 66 11.63 36.11 -10.72
#